data_AF-A0A8X7BRQ5-F1
#
_entry.id   AF-A0A8X7BRQ5-F1
#
_cell.length_a   1.000
_cell.length_b   1.000
_cell.length_c   1.000
_cell.angle_alpha   90.00
_cell.angle_beta   90.00
_cell.angle_gamma   90.00
#
_symmetry.space_group_name_H-M   'P 1'
#
loop_
_entity.id
_entity.type
_entity.pdbx_description
1 polymer ?
#
loop_
_entity_poly.entity_id
_entity_poly.type
_entity_poly.pdbx_seq_one_letter_code
_entity_poly.pdbx_strand_id
1 'polypeptide(L)'
;MSSESNVCSRRSLELESRRRVFRQLEVHPKVTGNIFELKCYRRLVVYLVNNCKNSRIVRDYFLNFNLSTAMIPVRFLTRRSLAFKYCAFNSPVTSKSRLFSGTHIMSSNKSVTVAVCQLKCTADKKKNFETCKGLIYKAVSHNAKMVFLPECFDFIGESIVQTIELSETLDGPLMSEYKKLAAEQSLWLSLGGFHEKDSVKAPNKVFNAHVLINPSGQITSVYRKVHLFDIDIVGIRVKESDFTIPGPELCSPVDTDVGKVGLGSCYDLRFPEFALALTKAGAEILTYPSAFTLTTGMAHWESLLRSRAIENQCYVIAAAQTGKHNANRTTYGHAMVIDPWGCIIACCSDGVGITFADINLEYMRKVRTAMPVWEHRRSELYGNIIPAKSSPDSNTIYMFADIQLNPGYIFYKTKYSIAFVNKKCVVPGHVLVTPIRIAKRLQDMHQHEVADLFMCVQTVQKKIEEAYSVSSSSIVIQDGPEAGQTVPHLHVHILPRKSGDFKKNDDVYTKLQKHDKPDEKIQWRSPEDMLEEANRLKAYF
;
A
#
# COMPACT_ATOMS: atom_id res chain seq x y z
N MET A 1 37.94 -53.67 13.69
CA MET A 1 38.14 -52.37 14.37
C MET A 1 37.26 -51.35 13.64
N SER A 2 35.94 -51.32 13.86
CA SER A 2 35.19 -50.70 14.97
C SER A 2 35.26 -49.17 15.02
N SER A 3 34.43 -48.47 14.23
CA SER A 3 33.84 -47.14 14.60
C SER A 3 32.94 -46.49 13.52
N GLU A 4 31.88 -47.15 13.01
CA GLU A 4 30.88 -46.46 12.15
C GLU A 4 29.40 -46.71 12.54
N SER A 5 29.11 -47.32 13.69
CA SER A 5 27.73 -47.72 14.04
C SER A 5 27.01 -46.86 15.09
N ASN A 6 27.48 -45.63 15.41
CA ASN A 6 26.91 -44.85 16.53
C ASN A 6 26.33 -43.45 16.23
N VAL A 7 26.22 -43.05 14.95
CA VAL A 7 25.64 -41.74 14.60
C VAL A 7 24.17 -41.85 14.11
N CYS A 8 23.73 -43.04 13.70
CA CYS A 8 22.38 -43.24 13.17
C CYS A 8 21.30 -43.53 14.24
N SER A 9 21.68 -43.98 15.46
CA SER A 9 20.71 -44.33 16.51
C SER A 9 20.25 -43.15 17.39
N ARG A 10 20.98 -42.03 17.41
CA ARG A 10 20.60 -40.84 18.21
C ARG A 10 19.57 -39.93 17.53
N ARG A 11 19.55 -39.88 16.19
CA ARG A 11 18.55 -39.09 15.43
C ARG A 11 17.18 -39.75 15.36
N SER A 12 17.11 -41.09 15.41
CA SER A 12 15.83 -41.81 15.40
C SER A 12 15.08 -41.68 16.73
N LEU A 13 15.76 -41.75 17.87
CA LEU A 13 15.16 -41.60 19.20
C LEU A 13 14.61 -40.19 19.48
N GLU A 14 15.23 -39.14 18.92
CA GLU A 14 14.78 -37.75 19.10
C GLU A 14 13.53 -37.43 18.26
N LEU A 15 13.39 -38.06 17.08
CA LEU A 15 12.20 -37.97 16.23
C LEU A 15 11.02 -38.79 16.79
N GLU A 16 11.29 -39.90 17.46
CA GLU A 16 10.26 -40.75 18.08
C GLU A 16 9.71 -40.15 19.39
N SER A 17 10.55 -39.42 20.12
CA SER A 17 10.17 -38.60 21.28
C SER A 17 9.25 -37.44 20.88
N ARG A 18 9.54 -36.77 19.75
CA ARG A 18 8.70 -35.69 19.20
C ARG A 18 7.38 -36.20 18.64
N ARG A 19 7.34 -37.42 18.07
CA ARG A 19 6.11 -38.07 17.59
C ARG A 19 5.18 -38.55 18.71
N ARG A 20 5.70 -38.88 19.91
CA ARG A 20 4.86 -39.22 21.08
C ARG A 20 4.14 -38.01 21.68
N VAL A 21 4.74 -36.82 21.63
CA VAL A 21 4.11 -35.59 22.17
C VAL A 21 2.93 -35.14 21.31
N PHE A 22 2.94 -35.40 20.00
CA PHE A 22 1.85 -35.04 19.10
C PHE A 22 0.68 -36.05 19.07
N ARG A 23 0.85 -37.28 19.59
CA ARG A 23 -0.21 -38.30 19.65
C ARG A 23 -1.09 -38.25 20.92
N GLN A 24 -0.79 -37.40 21.89
CA GLN A 24 -1.60 -37.27 23.12
C GLN A 24 -2.66 -36.14 23.07
N LEU A 25 -2.89 -35.53 21.90
CA LEU A 25 -3.87 -34.43 21.74
C LEU A 25 -5.05 -34.77 20.81
N GLU A 26 -5.25 -36.04 20.45
CA GLU A 26 -6.48 -36.49 19.79
C GLU A 26 -7.59 -36.71 20.83
N VAL A 27 -8.50 -35.76 20.95
CA VAL A 27 -9.79 -35.96 21.62
C VAL A 27 -10.89 -35.59 20.64
N HIS A 28 -11.67 -36.59 20.23
CA HIS A 28 -12.86 -36.46 19.38
C HIS A 28 -13.95 -35.57 20.03
N PRO A 29 -14.77 -34.86 19.23
CA PRO A 29 -15.67 -33.83 19.73
C PRO A 29 -17.03 -34.41 20.14
N LYS A 30 -17.40 -34.31 21.42
CA LYS A 30 -18.82 -34.29 21.84
C LYS A 30 -19.03 -33.33 23.02
N VAL A 31 -19.72 -32.22 22.68
CA VAL A 31 -20.79 -31.55 23.44
C VAL A 31 -20.43 -30.69 24.68
N THR A 32 -20.83 -29.42 24.55
CA THR A 32 -21.23 -28.39 25.55
C THR A 32 -20.21 -27.71 26.46
N GLY A 33 -20.11 -26.38 26.28
CA GLY A 33 -20.32 -25.40 27.35
C GLY A 33 -19.14 -25.06 28.26
N ASN A 34 -18.53 -23.90 28.00
CA ASN A 34 -17.78 -23.04 28.92
C ASN A 34 -16.56 -23.61 29.67
N ILE A 35 -15.49 -22.80 29.69
CA ILE A 35 -14.25 -22.94 30.50
C ILE A 35 -13.22 -23.95 29.95
N PHE A 36 -12.54 -23.62 28.85
CA PHE A 36 -11.27 -24.30 28.50
C PHE A 36 -10.08 -23.39 28.11
N GLU A 37 -10.25 -22.07 27.96
CA GLU A 37 -9.16 -21.23 27.43
C GLU A 37 -8.12 -20.70 28.44
N LEU A 38 -8.35 -20.77 29.76
CA LEU A 38 -7.38 -20.24 30.74
C LEU A 38 -6.35 -21.25 31.29
N LYS A 39 -6.48 -22.55 31.01
CA LYS A 39 -5.55 -23.57 31.55
C LYS A 39 -4.32 -23.84 30.67
N CYS A 40 -4.39 -23.59 29.36
CA CYS A 40 -3.26 -23.87 28.46
C CYS A 40 -2.12 -22.84 28.57
N TYR A 41 -2.44 -21.56 28.78
CA TYR A 41 -1.42 -20.50 28.90
C TYR A 41 -0.59 -20.60 30.19
N ARG A 42 -1.23 -20.99 31.31
CA ARG A 42 -0.55 -21.16 32.61
C ARG A 42 0.45 -22.32 32.60
N ARG A 43 0.18 -23.40 31.85
CA ARG A 43 1.12 -24.53 31.74
C ARG A 43 2.32 -24.21 30.85
N LEU A 44 2.17 -23.43 29.79
CA LEU A 44 3.27 -23.06 28.91
C LEU A 44 4.29 -22.16 29.62
N VAL A 45 3.82 -21.17 30.38
CA VAL A 45 4.68 -20.25 31.14
C VAL A 45 5.41 -20.98 32.29
N VAL A 46 4.72 -21.87 33.02
CA VAL A 46 5.36 -22.68 34.08
C VAL A 46 6.36 -23.69 33.50
N TYR A 47 6.09 -24.23 32.31
CA TYR A 47 7.01 -25.15 31.63
C TYR A 47 8.29 -24.45 31.14
N LEU A 48 8.18 -23.23 30.61
CA LEU A 48 9.33 -22.43 30.15
C LEU A 48 10.19 -21.95 31.34
N VAL A 49 9.56 -21.58 32.45
CA VAL A 49 10.28 -21.15 33.67
C VAL A 49 10.99 -22.33 34.36
N ASN A 50 10.41 -23.54 34.35
CA ASN A 50 11.00 -24.68 35.03
C ASN A 50 12.05 -25.44 34.21
N ASN A 51 12.01 -25.42 32.87
CA ASN A 51 12.94 -26.20 32.03
C ASN A 51 14.18 -25.41 31.55
N CYS A 52 14.26 -24.10 31.79
CA CYS A 52 15.41 -23.28 31.40
C CYS A 52 16.40 -23.01 32.55
N LYS A 53 16.49 -23.90 33.55
CA LYS A 53 17.37 -23.70 34.72
C LYS A 53 18.88 -23.97 34.50
N ASN A 54 19.32 -24.34 33.29
CA ASN A 54 20.73 -24.64 33.02
C ASN A 54 21.28 -24.07 31.69
N SER A 55 20.72 -22.96 31.19
CA SER A 55 21.29 -22.26 30.04
C SER A 55 22.04 -21.00 30.48
N ARG A 56 23.35 -20.94 30.16
CA ARG A 56 24.23 -19.77 30.36
C ARG A 56 23.66 -18.48 29.75
N ILE A 57 22.76 -18.59 28.76
CA ILE A 57 22.16 -17.47 28.02
C ILE A 57 21.15 -16.66 28.85
N VAL A 58 20.55 -17.25 29.90
CA VAL A 58 19.57 -16.55 30.76
C VAL A 58 20.25 -15.76 31.89
N ARG A 59 21.51 -16.09 32.22
CA ARG A 59 22.25 -15.44 33.31
C ARG A 59 22.75 -14.04 32.91
N ASP A 60 23.14 -13.85 31.65
CA ASP A 60 23.66 -12.56 31.17
C ASP A 60 22.54 -11.55 30.85
N TYR A 61 21.31 -12.02 30.59
CA TYR A 61 20.16 -11.15 30.36
C TYR A 61 19.55 -10.56 31.65
N PHE A 62 19.88 -11.10 32.83
CA PHE A 62 19.30 -10.69 34.12
C PHE A 62 20.27 -9.98 35.09
N LEU A 63 21.54 -9.80 34.72
CA LEU A 63 22.56 -9.21 35.59
C LEU A 63 22.71 -7.66 35.51
N ASN A 64 21.93 -6.98 34.66
CA ASN A 64 22.01 -5.52 34.49
C ASN A 64 20.80 -4.72 35.01
N PHE A 65 19.97 -5.29 35.87
CA PHE A 65 18.94 -4.51 36.59
C PHE A 65 19.13 -4.61 38.10
N ASN A 66 19.61 -3.50 38.67
CA ASN A 66 19.68 -3.24 40.10
C ASN A 66 18.26 -3.28 40.69
N LEU A 67 17.94 -4.32 41.45
CA LEU A 67 16.72 -4.40 42.28
C LEU A 67 17.14 -4.42 43.74
N SER A 68 17.17 -3.24 44.36
CA SER A 68 17.10 -3.13 45.82
C SER A 68 15.64 -3.24 46.27
N THR A 69 15.37 -4.31 47.03
CA THR A 69 14.40 -4.40 48.14
C THR A 69 12.92 -4.08 47.88
N ALA A 70 12.08 -5.12 47.86
CA ALA A 70 11.16 -5.44 48.97
C ALA A 70 10.28 -6.66 48.62
N MET A 71 10.39 -7.73 49.41
CA MET A 71 9.43 -8.83 49.47
C MET A 71 8.13 -8.34 50.13
N ILE A 72 6.97 -8.59 49.51
CA ILE A 72 5.66 -8.60 50.19
C ILE A 72 4.84 -9.80 49.67
N PRO A 73 4.21 -10.63 50.53
CA PRO A 73 3.50 -11.84 50.12
C PRO A 73 2.08 -11.56 49.60
N VAL A 74 1.68 -12.36 48.62
CA VAL A 74 0.36 -12.35 47.98
C VAL A 74 -0.72 -12.84 48.97
N ARG A 75 -1.69 -11.98 49.29
CA ARG A 75 -2.98 -12.37 49.91
C ARG A 75 -4.15 -12.12 48.96
N PHE A 76 -5.03 -13.12 48.90
CA PHE A 76 -6.29 -13.16 48.17
C PHE A 76 -7.19 -11.96 48.44
N LEU A 77 -7.78 -11.36 47.40
CA LEU A 77 -9.03 -10.60 47.47
C LEU A 77 -9.78 -10.67 46.13
N THR A 78 -11.09 -10.87 46.24
CA THR A 78 -12.10 -11.19 45.22
C THR A 78 -12.62 -9.98 44.43
N ARG A 79 -13.16 -10.26 43.24
CA ARG A 79 -13.95 -9.41 42.32
C ARG A 79 -14.43 -8.05 42.87
N ARG A 80 -13.92 -6.95 42.29
CA ARG A 80 -14.67 -5.75 41.85
C ARG A 80 -13.76 -4.82 41.04
N SER A 81 -14.25 -4.36 39.89
CA SER A 81 -13.83 -3.16 39.14
C SER A 81 -12.33 -2.85 39.04
N LEU A 82 -11.69 -3.21 37.91
CA LEU A 82 -10.42 -2.60 37.52
C LEU A 82 -10.66 -1.56 36.42
N ALA A 83 -10.75 -0.30 36.84
CA ALA A 83 -10.48 0.84 35.99
C ALA A 83 -8.97 0.94 35.77
N PHE A 84 -8.54 0.95 34.50
CA PHE A 84 -7.15 1.18 34.12
C PHE A 84 -6.78 2.64 34.40
N LYS A 85 -6.05 2.90 35.50
CA LYS A 85 -5.27 4.13 35.67
C LYS A 85 -3.86 3.86 35.16
N TYR A 86 -3.51 4.44 34.03
CA TYR A 86 -2.12 4.51 33.57
C TYR A 86 -1.35 5.53 34.42
N CYS A 87 -0.22 5.09 34.98
CA CYS A 87 0.75 5.94 35.65
C CYS A 87 1.41 6.88 34.63
N ALA A 88 1.17 8.18 34.78
CA ALA A 88 1.99 9.22 34.19
C ALA A 88 3.33 9.30 34.95
N PHE A 89 4.44 9.11 34.24
CA PHE A 89 5.77 9.46 34.74
C PHE A 89 5.89 10.99 34.76
N ASN A 90 5.66 11.60 35.93
CA ASN A 90 6.07 12.97 36.21
C ASN A 90 7.46 12.94 36.85
N SER A 91 8.48 13.44 36.16
CA SER A 91 9.73 13.90 36.78
C SER A 91 9.76 15.44 36.73
N PRO A 92 10.05 16.13 37.85
CA PRO A 92 10.09 17.59 37.87
C PRO A 92 11.46 18.06 37.37
N VAL A 93 11.49 18.68 36.17
CA VAL A 93 12.65 19.47 35.74
C VAL A 93 12.48 20.88 36.29
N THR A 94 13.30 21.21 37.29
CA THR A 94 13.42 22.55 37.87
C THR A 94 13.91 23.55 36.83
N SER A 95 13.16 24.64 36.68
CA SER A 95 13.44 25.76 35.79
C SER A 95 14.63 26.61 36.27
N LYS A 96 15.53 26.95 35.34
CA LYS A 96 16.30 28.20 35.41
C LYS A 96 16.11 28.92 34.08
N SER A 97 15.28 29.96 34.13
CA SER A 97 15.02 30.90 33.04
C SER A 97 16.28 31.72 32.72
N ARG A 98 16.74 31.66 31.47
CA ARG A 98 17.46 32.77 30.83
C ARG A 98 16.60 33.28 29.68
N LEU A 99 16.17 34.53 29.82
CA LEU A 99 15.49 35.30 28.79
C LEU A 99 16.43 35.47 27.59
N PHE A 100 16.02 34.93 26.44
CA PHE A 100 16.44 35.42 25.14
C PHE A 100 15.18 35.89 24.41
N SER A 101 15.12 37.21 24.24
CA SER A 101 14.14 37.90 23.40
C SER A 101 14.47 37.57 21.94
N GLY A 102 13.69 36.67 21.36
CA GLY A 102 13.57 36.47 19.92
C GLY A 102 12.09 36.22 19.64
N THR A 103 11.48 37.09 18.84
CA THR A 103 10.12 36.94 18.32
C THR A 103 10.04 35.74 17.39
N HIS A 104 10.03 34.54 17.98
CA HIS A 104 9.52 33.36 17.29
C HIS A 104 8.01 33.50 17.21
N ILE A 105 7.52 33.72 16.00
CA ILE A 105 6.12 33.46 15.64
C ILE A 105 5.85 32.01 16.06
N MET A 106 5.12 31.83 17.16
CA MET A 106 4.63 30.53 17.59
C MET A 106 3.68 30.04 16.50
N SER A 107 4.20 29.21 15.59
CA SER A 107 3.36 28.45 14.68
C SER A 107 2.46 27.59 15.55
N SER A 108 1.17 27.89 15.57
CA SER A 108 0.17 27.18 16.36
C SER A 108 0.27 25.69 16.03
N ASN A 109 0.54 24.89 17.05
CA ASN A 109 0.62 23.43 17.06
C ASN A 109 -0.78 22.84 16.74
N LYS A 110 -1.25 23.03 15.50
CA LYS A 110 -2.64 22.78 15.11
C LYS A 110 -2.82 21.30 14.79
N SER A 111 -3.36 20.58 15.76
CA SER A 111 -4.03 19.32 15.47
C SER A 111 -5.29 19.57 14.65
N VAL A 112 -5.64 18.60 13.80
CA VAL A 112 -6.87 18.62 13.02
C VAL A 112 -7.71 17.40 13.39
N THR A 113 -8.96 17.63 13.80
CA THR A 113 -9.87 16.56 14.20
C THR A 113 -10.42 15.82 12.98
N VAL A 114 -10.40 14.49 13.04
CA VAL A 114 -11.02 13.58 12.09
C VAL A 114 -12.06 12.72 12.79
N ALA A 115 -13.04 12.21 12.02
CA ALA A 115 -14.04 11.30 12.53
C ALA A 115 -14.05 9.98 11.75
N VAL A 116 -14.10 8.86 12.47
CA VAL A 116 -14.07 7.52 11.89
C VAL A 116 -15.36 6.81 12.23
N CYS A 117 -16.09 6.38 11.20
CA CYS A 117 -17.38 5.74 11.36
C CYS A 117 -17.25 4.22 11.43
N GLN A 118 -18.15 3.62 12.22
CA GLN A 118 -18.39 2.20 12.28
C GLN A 118 -19.84 1.90 11.91
N LEU A 119 -20.06 1.08 10.90
CA LEU A 119 -21.39 0.83 10.34
C LEU A 119 -21.79 -0.65 10.41
N LYS A 120 -23.09 -0.89 10.23
CA LYS A 120 -23.64 -2.23 10.00
C LYS A 120 -24.58 -2.14 8.81
N CYS A 121 -24.00 -2.08 7.62
CA CYS A 121 -24.78 -1.94 6.40
C CYS A 121 -25.52 -3.24 6.04
N THR A 122 -26.70 -3.12 5.45
CA THR A 122 -27.47 -4.23 4.86
C THR A 122 -27.74 -3.93 3.38
N ALA A 123 -28.64 -4.67 2.72
CA ALA A 123 -29.05 -4.37 1.35
C ALA A 123 -29.90 -3.08 1.22
N ASP A 124 -30.37 -2.50 2.33
CA ASP A 124 -31.19 -1.28 2.33
C ASP A 124 -30.32 -0.01 2.22
N LYS A 125 -30.05 0.40 0.97
CA LYS A 125 -29.23 1.58 0.64
C LYS A 125 -29.73 2.85 1.32
N LYS A 126 -31.05 3.06 1.37
CA LYS A 126 -31.64 4.27 1.94
C LYS A 126 -31.38 4.34 3.44
N LYS A 127 -31.61 3.24 4.16
CA LYS A 127 -31.34 3.17 5.59
C LYS A 127 -29.84 3.31 5.91
N ASN A 128 -28.98 2.70 5.10
CA ASN A 128 -27.53 2.86 5.24
C ASN A 128 -27.11 4.32 5.05
N PHE A 129 -27.63 4.99 4.03
CA PHE A 129 -27.37 6.41 3.75
C PHE A 129 -27.83 7.30 4.91
N GLU A 130 -29.06 7.15 5.41
CA GLU A 130 -29.55 7.94 6.55
C GLU A 130 -28.69 7.74 7.80
N THR A 131 -28.21 6.51 8.03
CA THR A 131 -27.26 6.22 9.11
C THR A 131 -25.94 6.95 8.91
N CYS A 132 -25.35 6.89 7.71
CA CYS A 132 -24.12 7.59 7.37
C CYS A 132 -24.26 9.10 7.53
N LYS A 133 -25.36 9.66 7.00
CA LYS A 133 -25.71 11.08 7.08
C LYS A 133 -25.81 11.55 8.54
N GLY A 134 -26.49 10.78 9.40
CA GLY A 134 -26.57 11.07 10.83
C GLY A 134 -25.20 11.07 11.53
N LEU A 135 -24.29 10.16 11.16
CA LEU A 135 -22.92 10.16 11.69
C LEU A 135 -22.07 11.31 11.14
N ILE A 136 -22.25 11.68 9.87
CA ILE A 136 -21.58 12.84 9.25
C ILE A 136 -22.00 14.13 9.96
N TYR A 137 -23.28 14.33 10.25
CA TYR A 137 -23.72 15.50 11.02
C TYR A 137 -23.14 15.55 12.43
N LYS A 138 -23.01 14.40 13.10
CA LYS A 138 -22.28 14.33 14.38
C LYS A 138 -20.81 14.70 14.23
N ALA A 139 -20.18 14.36 13.11
CA ALA A 139 -18.81 14.74 12.87
C ALA A 139 -18.65 16.26 12.67
N VAL A 140 -19.57 16.87 11.92
CA VAL A 140 -19.64 18.32 11.74
C VAL A 140 -19.82 19.02 13.09
N SER A 141 -20.69 18.52 13.97
CA SER A 141 -20.90 19.10 15.30
C SER A 141 -19.67 19.01 16.22
N HIS A 142 -18.69 18.17 15.88
CA HIS A 142 -17.41 18.05 16.59
C HIS A 142 -16.25 18.73 15.83
N ASN A 143 -16.56 19.56 14.84
CA ASN A 143 -15.57 20.28 14.01
C ASN A 143 -14.56 19.37 13.30
N ALA A 144 -14.94 18.12 13.00
CA ALA A 144 -14.11 17.25 12.19
C ALA A 144 -13.91 17.87 10.80
N LYS A 145 -12.71 17.74 10.24
CA LYS A 145 -12.39 18.20 8.87
C LYS A 145 -12.54 17.12 7.81
N MET A 146 -12.53 15.86 8.25
CA MET A 146 -12.69 14.72 7.36
C MET A 146 -13.41 13.58 8.07
N VAL A 147 -14.33 12.92 7.36
CA VAL A 147 -15.07 11.74 7.83
C VAL A 147 -14.69 10.52 7.00
N PHE A 148 -14.40 9.42 7.68
CA PHE A 148 -14.03 8.15 7.06
C PHE A 148 -15.16 7.13 7.24
N LEU A 149 -15.76 6.70 6.13
CA LEU A 149 -16.76 5.64 6.07
C LEU A 149 -16.10 4.30 5.69
N PRO A 150 -16.64 3.16 6.16
CA PRO A 150 -16.04 1.86 5.92
C PRO A 150 -16.23 1.36 4.47
N GLU A 151 -15.59 0.24 4.17
CA GLU A 151 -15.88 -0.57 2.98
C GLU A 151 -17.36 -0.99 2.98
N CYS A 152 -17.98 -1.08 1.81
CA CYS A 152 -19.40 -1.42 1.64
C CYS A 152 -20.36 -0.48 2.43
N PHE A 153 -20.01 0.81 2.57
CA PHE A 153 -20.86 1.77 3.28
C PHE A 153 -22.20 2.00 2.57
N ASP A 154 -22.23 1.83 1.26
CA ASP A 154 -23.41 1.93 0.40
C ASP A 154 -24.41 0.81 0.71
N PHE A 155 -23.98 -0.45 0.64
CA PHE A 155 -24.77 -1.62 1.01
C PHE A 155 -23.94 -2.88 1.16
N ILE A 156 -24.57 -3.90 1.77
CA ILE A 156 -24.09 -5.28 1.77
C ILE A 156 -25.22 -6.17 1.26
N GLY A 157 -25.04 -6.68 0.05
CA GLY A 157 -26.01 -7.58 -0.59
C GLY A 157 -26.04 -8.96 0.06
N GLU A 158 -27.13 -9.68 -0.20
CA GLU A 158 -27.33 -11.08 0.21
C GLU A 158 -26.83 -12.07 -0.84
N SER A 159 -26.65 -11.63 -2.08
CA SER A 159 -26.15 -12.43 -3.20
C SER A 159 -25.29 -11.59 -4.16
N ILE A 160 -24.54 -12.26 -5.04
CA ILE A 160 -23.77 -11.61 -6.12
C ILE A 160 -24.71 -10.86 -7.07
N VAL A 161 -25.83 -11.48 -7.45
CA VAL A 161 -26.83 -10.88 -8.35
C VAL A 161 -27.36 -9.57 -7.76
N GLN A 162 -27.79 -9.60 -6.49
CA GLN A 162 -28.26 -8.39 -5.81
C GLN A 162 -27.16 -7.33 -5.69
N THR A 163 -25.90 -7.74 -5.52
CA THR A 163 -24.78 -6.80 -5.47
C THR A 163 -24.58 -6.06 -6.78
N ILE A 164 -24.70 -6.77 -7.92
CA ILE A 164 -24.61 -6.17 -9.25
C ILE A 164 -25.82 -5.26 -9.51
N GLU A 165 -27.03 -5.68 -9.14
CA GLU A 165 -28.26 -4.90 -9.32
C GLU A 165 -28.24 -3.59 -8.52
N LEU A 166 -27.74 -3.61 -7.29
CA LEU A 166 -27.67 -2.44 -6.40
C LEU A 166 -26.47 -1.53 -6.67
N SER A 167 -25.49 -1.98 -7.46
CA SER A 167 -24.30 -1.19 -7.80
C SER A 167 -24.66 0.03 -8.66
N GLU A 168 -23.89 1.10 -8.48
CA GLU A 168 -24.11 2.39 -9.17
C GLU A 168 -22.80 2.88 -9.79
N THR A 169 -22.90 3.76 -10.78
CA THR A 169 -21.75 4.49 -11.31
C THR A 169 -21.39 5.68 -10.40
N LEU A 170 -20.21 6.29 -10.59
CA LEU A 170 -19.74 7.44 -9.78
C LEU A 170 -20.52 8.75 -9.99
N ASP A 171 -21.38 8.78 -10.99
CA ASP A 171 -22.37 9.83 -11.29
C ASP A 171 -23.81 9.40 -10.90
N GLY A 172 -23.95 8.24 -10.27
CA GLY A 172 -25.23 7.72 -9.79
C GLY A 172 -25.85 8.55 -8.65
N PRO A 173 -27.13 8.26 -8.32
CA PRO A 173 -27.89 9.02 -7.34
C PRO A 173 -27.27 9.01 -5.94
N LEU A 174 -26.78 7.87 -5.44
CA LEU A 174 -26.20 7.80 -4.10
C LEU A 174 -24.92 8.63 -4.01
N MET A 175 -24.04 8.52 -5.01
CA MET A 175 -22.80 9.29 -5.05
C MET A 175 -23.08 10.79 -5.16
N SER A 176 -24.13 11.18 -5.90
CA SER A 176 -24.59 12.57 -5.98
C SER A 176 -25.05 13.12 -4.63
N GLU A 177 -25.73 12.30 -3.80
CA GLU A 177 -26.11 12.71 -2.45
C GLU A 177 -24.88 12.95 -1.54
N TYR A 178 -23.84 12.11 -1.63
CA TYR A 178 -22.61 12.34 -0.87
C TYR A 178 -21.82 13.56 -1.34
N LYS A 179 -21.77 13.82 -2.66
CA LYS A 179 -21.16 15.06 -3.21
C LYS A 179 -21.86 16.30 -2.66
N LYS A 180 -23.19 16.30 -2.68
CA LYS A 180 -24.02 17.37 -2.14
C LYS A 180 -23.77 17.54 -0.63
N LEU A 181 -23.77 16.45 0.13
CA LEU A 181 -23.54 16.48 1.58
C LEU A 181 -22.14 17.03 1.93
N ALA A 182 -21.10 16.63 1.18
CA ALA A 182 -19.75 17.16 1.36
C ALA A 182 -19.69 18.68 1.13
N ALA A 183 -20.34 19.16 0.06
CA ALA A 183 -20.41 20.58 -0.27
C ALA A 183 -21.18 21.40 0.78
N GLU A 184 -22.38 20.94 1.15
CA GLU A 184 -23.24 21.62 2.13
C GLU A 184 -22.58 21.72 3.51
N GLN A 185 -21.79 20.71 3.89
CA GLN A 185 -21.11 20.69 5.19
C GLN A 185 -19.67 21.19 5.13
N SER A 186 -19.17 21.58 3.94
CA SER A 186 -17.78 21.97 3.71
C SER A 186 -16.77 20.99 4.34
N LEU A 187 -16.95 19.70 4.03
CA LEU A 187 -16.29 18.59 4.73
C LEU A 187 -15.68 17.59 3.74
N TRP A 188 -14.48 17.08 4.03
CA TRP A 188 -13.91 15.96 3.29
C TRP A 188 -14.61 14.65 3.64
N LEU A 189 -14.93 13.83 2.64
CA LEU A 189 -15.46 12.49 2.83
C LEU A 189 -14.54 11.44 2.20
N SER A 190 -14.17 10.44 3.00
CA SER A 190 -13.58 9.18 2.55
C SER A 190 -14.66 8.12 2.52
N LEU A 191 -15.05 7.73 1.31
CA LEU A 191 -16.06 6.71 1.03
C LEU A 191 -15.35 5.39 0.76
N GLY A 192 -15.20 4.58 1.81
CA GLY A 192 -14.16 3.56 1.88
C GLY A 192 -14.28 2.31 1.01
N GLY A 193 -15.34 2.17 0.21
CA GLY A 193 -15.53 1.02 -0.67
C GLY A 193 -16.94 1.00 -1.23
N PHE A 194 -17.16 1.82 -2.26
CA PHE A 194 -18.39 1.90 -3.04
C PHE A 194 -18.40 0.78 -4.10
N HIS A 195 -19.55 0.12 -4.30
CA HIS A 195 -19.73 -0.85 -5.37
C HIS A 195 -19.94 -0.10 -6.70
N GLU A 196 -18.84 0.25 -7.35
CA GLU A 196 -18.83 0.97 -8.63
C GLU A 196 -19.15 0.00 -9.77
N LYS A 197 -20.21 0.29 -10.52
CA LYS A 197 -20.59 -0.49 -11.69
C LYS A 197 -19.66 -0.23 -12.88
N ASP A 198 -19.14 -1.28 -13.50
CA ASP A 198 -18.43 -1.18 -14.78
C ASP A 198 -19.43 -1.24 -15.95
N SER A 199 -19.81 -0.08 -16.47
CA SER A 199 -20.75 0.02 -17.60
C SER A 199 -20.13 -0.28 -18.97
N VAL A 200 -18.80 -0.48 -19.05
CA VAL A 200 -18.08 -0.51 -20.33
C VAL A 200 -17.48 -1.89 -20.63
N LYS A 201 -16.76 -2.51 -19.69
CA LYS A 201 -15.99 -3.73 -19.98
C LYS A 201 -16.61 -5.00 -19.41
N ALA A 202 -17.17 -4.96 -18.21
CA ALA A 202 -17.75 -6.13 -17.54
C ALA A 202 -19.05 -5.76 -16.79
N PRO A 203 -20.21 -5.71 -17.46
CA PRO A 203 -21.48 -5.26 -16.86
C PRO A 203 -21.99 -6.13 -15.70
N ASN A 204 -21.46 -7.34 -15.56
CA ASN A 204 -21.78 -8.30 -14.49
C ASN A 204 -20.74 -8.30 -13.35
N LYS A 205 -19.85 -7.31 -13.31
CA LYS A 205 -18.88 -7.14 -12.22
C LYS A 205 -18.86 -5.70 -11.74
N VAL A 206 -18.32 -5.52 -10.55
CA VAL A 206 -18.17 -4.21 -9.90
C VAL A 206 -16.71 -3.94 -9.54
N PHE A 207 -16.34 -2.69 -9.35
CA PHE A 207 -15.14 -2.34 -8.60
C PHE A 207 -15.51 -2.08 -7.14
N ASN A 208 -14.55 -2.35 -6.24
CA ASN A 208 -14.58 -1.86 -4.88
C ASN A 208 -13.79 -0.55 -4.84
N ALA A 209 -14.51 0.57 -4.92
CA ALA A 209 -13.95 1.90 -5.13
C ALA A 209 -13.91 2.72 -3.84
N HIS A 210 -12.72 2.99 -3.32
CA HIS A 210 -12.49 3.98 -2.28
C HIS A 210 -12.43 5.38 -2.91
N VAL A 211 -13.44 6.20 -2.65
CA VAL A 211 -13.60 7.53 -3.25
C VAL A 211 -13.31 8.63 -2.23
N LEU A 212 -12.53 9.64 -2.61
CA LEU A 212 -12.40 10.88 -1.85
C LEU A 212 -13.21 12.00 -2.48
N ILE A 213 -14.03 12.67 -1.67
CA ILE A 213 -14.78 13.86 -2.03
C ILE A 213 -14.28 15.04 -1.20
N ASN A 214 -13.98 16.16 -1.86
CA ASN A 214 -13.52 17.38 -1.21
C ASN A 214 -14.70 18.24 -0.69
N PRO A 215 -14.42 19.31 0.08
CA PRO A 215 -15.42 20.24 0.60
C PRO A 215 -16.23 21.00 -0.45
N SER A 216 -15.87 20.96 -1.74
CA SER A 216 -16.69 21.53 -2.82
C SER A 216 -17.60 20.49 -3.48
N GLY A 217 -17.62 19.25 -2.98
CA GLY A 217 -18.43 18.16 -3.54
C GLY A 217 -17.83 17.49 -4.77
N GLN A 218 -16.54 17.71 -5.05
CA GLN A 218 -15.85 17.12 -6.20
C GLN A 218 -15.11 15.84 -5.78
N ILE A 219 -15.17 14.82 -6.63
CA ILE A 219 -14.34 13.62 -6.48
C ILE A 219 -12.90 14.00 -6.84
N THR A 220 -11.98 13.80 -5.89
CA THR A 220 -10.56 14.12 -6.06
C THR A 220 -9.72 12.89 -6.40
N SER A 221 -10.16 11.72 -5.97
CA SER A 221 -9.48 10.46 -6.27
C SER A 221 -10.44 9.27 -6.14
N VAL A 222 -10.17 8.23 -6.92
CA VAL A 222 -10.89 6.96 -6.92
C VAL A 222 -9.84 5.85 -6.92
N TYR A 223 -9.63 5.24 -5.76
CA TYR A 223 -8.81 4.05 -5.64
C TYR A 223 -9.68 2.81 -5.79
N ARG A 224 -9.37 1.94 -6.73
CA ARG A 224 -10.04 0.64 -6.89
C ARG A 224 -9.19 -0.43 -6.25
N LYS A 225 -9.77 -1.23 -5.36
CA LYS A 225 -9.08 -2.26 -4.56
C LYS A 225 -8.27 -3.20 -5.46
N VAL A 226 -6.95 -3.22 -5.27
CA VAL A 226 -6.04 -4.00 -6.12
C VAL A 226 -5.92 -5.46 -5.64
N HIS A 227 -5.97 -5.70 -4.33
CA HIS A 227 -5.92 -7.04 -3.76
C HIS A 227 -7.33 -7.53 -3.40
N LEU A 228 -7.84 -8.49 -4.18
CA LEU A 228 -9.12 -9.15 -3.90
C LEU A 228 -8.94 -10.34 -2.95
N PHE A 229 -9.91 -10.56 -2.09
CA PHE A 229 -9.91 -11.67 -1.13
C PHE A 229 -10.46 -12.95 -1.77
N ASP A 230 -9.55 -13.82 -2.18
CA ASP A 230 -9.87 -15.15 -2.70
C ASP A 230 -9.29 -16.24 -1.79
N ILE A 231 -10.17 -17.05 -1.21
CA ILE A 231 -9.86 -18.29 -0.51
C ILE A 231 -10.63 -19.43 -1.18
N ASP A 232 -9.88 -20.45 -1.59
CA ASP A 232 -10.40 -21.68 -2.18
C ASP A 232 -9.75 -22.87 -1.48
N ILE A 233 -10.34 -23.29 -0.36
CA ILE A 233 -9.89 -24.44 0.41
C ILE A 233 -11.05 -25.43 0.57
N VAL A 234 -10.74 -26.72 0.75
CA VAL A 234 -11.76 -27.78 0.89
C VAL A 234 -12.74 -27.41 2.00
N GLY A 235 -14.01 -27.17 1.63
CA GLY A 235 -15.10 -26.80 2.54
C GLY A 235 -15.35 -25.30 2.74
N ILE A 236 -14.46 -24.40 2.30
CA ILE A 236 -14.65 -22.93 2.35
C ILE A 236 -14.18 -22.31 1.04
N ARG A 237 -15.15 -21.80 0.26
CA ARG A 237 -14.88 -21.02 -0.95
C ARG A 237 -15.45 -19.60 -0.78
N VAL A 238 -14.57 -18.61 -0.72
CA VAL A 238 -14.91 -17.18 -0.72
C VAL A 238 -14.03 -16.53 -1.78
N LYS A 239 -14.61 -16.17 -2.93
CA LYS A 239 -13.88 -15.50 -4.02
C LYS A 239 -14.50 -14.14 -4.31
N GLU A 240 -13.86 -13.07 -3.84
CA GLU A 240 -14.25 -11.70 -4.17
C GLU A 240 -14.11 -11.45 -5.68
N SER A 241 -13.15 -12.12 -6.34
CA SER A 241 -12.92 -12.01 -7.79
C SER A 241 -14.03 -12.56 -8.68
N ASP A 242 -14.96 -13.37 -8.13
CA ASP A 242 -16.11 -13.88 -8.87
C ASP A 242 -17.04 -12.73 -9.32
N PHE A 243 -17.09 -11.63 -8.56
CA PHE A 243 -17.96 -10.48 -8.83
C PHE A 243 -17.27 -9.11 -8.80
N THR A 244 -16.04 -9.03 -8.30
CA THR A 244 -15.26 -7.78 -8.22
C THR A 244 -14.10 -7.79 -9.22
N ILE A 245 -13.82 -6.66 -9.85
CA ILE A 245 -12.68 -6.45 -10.74
C ILE A 245 -11.53 -5.84 -9.91
N PRO A 246 -10.30 -6.40 -9.96
CA PRO A 246 -9.17 -5.79 -9.28
C PRO A 246 -8.82 -4.43 -9.91
N GLY A 247 -8.43 -3.49 -9.08
CA GLY A 247 -7.94 -2.19 -9.53
C GLY A 247 -6.65 -2.31 -10.37
N PRO A 248 -6.47 -1.45 -11.39
CA PRO A 248 -5.33 -1.57 -12.31
C PRO A 248 -4.05 -0.94 -11.77
N GLU A 249 -4.11 -0.09 -10.75
CA GLU A 249 -2.96 0.69 -10.28
C GLU A 249 -3.12 1.23 -8.84
N LEU A 250 -2.00 1.63 -8.26
CA LEU A 250 -1.94 2.39 -7.01
C LEU A 250 -2.11 3.89 -7.31
N CYS A 251 -3.01 4.55 -6.58
CA CYS A 251 -3.20 6.00 -6.67
C CYS A 251 -2.18 6.74 -5.81
N SER A 252 -1.72 7.91 -6.27
CA SER A 252 -0.95 8.82 -5.41
C SER A 252 -1.75 9.23 -4.16
N PRO A 253 -1.08 9.42 -3.02
CA PRO A 253 -1.68 10.05 -1.86
C PRO A 253 -2.22 11.45 -2.19
N VAL A 254 -3.40 11.78 -1.68
CA VAL A 254 -4.14 13.01 -2.00
C VAL A 254 -3.88 14.06 -0.94
N ASP A 255 -3.57 15.29 -1.35
CA ASP A 255 -3.46 16.43 -0.43
C ASP A 255 -4.85 16.85 0.07
N THR A 256 -5.01 16.88 1.39
CA THR A 256 -6.27 17.25 2.07
C THR A 256 -6.00 18.18 3.25
N ASP A 257 -7.05 18.73 3.86
CA ASP A 257 -6.93 19.61 5.03
C ASP A 257 -6.39 18.91 6.29
N VAL A 258 -6.35 17.58 6.29
CA VAL A 258 -5.86 16.77 7.42
C VAL A 258 -4.43 16.22 7.20
N GLY A 259 -3.88 16.42 6.00
CA GLY A 259 -2.59 15.88 5.55
C GLY A 259 -2.72 15.09 4.25
N LYS A 260 -1.62 14.47 3.82
CA LYS A 260 -1.58 13.68 2.58
C LYS A 260 -2.08 12.25 2.80
N VAL A 261 -3.25 11.94 2.25
CA VAL A 261 -4.01 10.69 2.51
C VAL A 261 -3.74 9.65 1.42
N GLY A 262 -3.11 8.53 1.80
CA GLY A 262 -2.97 7.34 0.98
C GLY A 262 -4.19 6.43 1.07
N LEU A 263 -4.72 6.03 -0.09
CA LEU A 263 -5.93 5.22 -0.21
C LEU A 263 -5.61 3.73 -0.31
N GLY A 264 -6.15 2.95 0.61
CA GLY A 264 -6.20 1.49 0.55
C GLY A 264 -7.59 0.99 0.94
N SER A 265 -7.81 -0.32 0.85
CA SER A 265 -9.06 -0.95 1.30
C SER A 265 -8.80 -2.36 1.83
N CYS A 266 -9.30 -2.63 3.04
CA CYS A 266 -9.44 -3.97 3.62
C CYS A 266 -8.26 -4.92 3.40
N TYR A 267 -8.33 -5.80 2.41
CA TYR A 267 -7.33 -6.84 2.16
C TYR A 267 -5.95 -6.29 1.79
N ASP A 268 -5.87 -5.06 1.26
CA ASP A 268 -4.61 -4.34 1.03
C ASP A 268 -3.76 -4.21 2.31
N LEU A 269 -4.41 -4.21 3.49
CA LEU A 269 -3.76 -4.19 4.79
C LEU A 269 -2.74 -5.33 4.96
N ARG A 270 -2.92 -6.47 4.28
CA ARG A 270 -2.02 -7.62 4.41
C ARG A 270 -0.70 -7.46 3.67
N PHE A 271 -0.60 -6.52 2.74
CA PHE A 271 0.53 -6.35 1.83
C PHE A 271 1.36 -5.14 2.26
N PRO A 272 2.48 -5.32 3.00
CA PRO A 272 3.30 -4.20 3.46
C PRO A 272 3.83 -3.34 2.30
N GLU A 273 4.13 -3.94 1.15
CA GLU A 273 4.61 -3.26 -0.05
C GLU A 273 3.66 -2.16 -0.51
N PHE A 274 2.35 -2.39 -0.36
CA PHE A 274 1.31 -1.40 -0.67
C PHE A 274 1.47 -0.13 0.19
N ALA A 275 1.61 -0.30 1.50
CA ALA A 275 1.78 0.79 2.44
C ALA A 275 3.12 1.52 2.25
N LEU A 276 4.17 0.75 1.98
CA LEU A 276 5.50 1.29 1.69
C LEU A 276 5.49 2.14 0.41
N ALA A 277 4.77 1.69 -0.63
CA ALA A 277 4.63 2.40 -1.88
C ALA A 277 3.90 3.74 -1.72
N LEU A 278 2.80 3.76 -0.96
CA LEU A 278 2.06 4.99 -0.64
C LEU A 278 2.90 5.95 0.21
N THR A 279 3.60 5.44 1.23
CA THR A 279 4.44 6.27 2.09
C THR A 279 5.63 6.85 1.35
N LYS A 280 6.26 6.08 0.45
CA LYS A 280 7.31 6.58 -0.44
C LYS A 280 6.79 7.59 -1.46
N ALA A 281 5.49 7.55 -1.79
CA ALA A 281 4.81 8.59 -2.57
C ALA A 281 4.42 9.82 -1.73
N GLY A 282 4.74 9.84 -0.43
CA GLY A 282 4.57 10.98 0.46
C GLY A 282 3.37 10.88 1.41
N ALA A 283 2.72 9.72 1.53
CA ALA A 283 1.59 9.58 2.46
C ALA A 283 2.01 9.93 3.90
N GLU A 284 1.11 10.64 4.58
CA GLU A 284 1.18 10.99 6.00
C GLU A 284 0.12 10.22 6.80
N ILE A 285 -0.98 9.90 6.13
CA ILE A 285 -2.10 9.11 6.62
C ILE A 285 -2.32 7.94 5.67
N LEU A 286 -2.40 6.72 6.18
CA LEU A 286 -2.80 5.53 5.43
C LEU A 286 -4.21 5.12 5.84
N THR A 287 -5.01 4.70 4.88
CA THR A 287 -6.40 4.32 5.11
C THR A 287 -6.67 2.86 4.80
N TYR A 288 -7.45 2.20 5.66
CA TYR A 288 -7.91 0.82 5.46
C TYR A 288 -9.39 0.66 5.84
N PRO A 289 -10.31 1.38 5.19
CA PRO A 289 -11.74 1.09 5.31
C PRO A 289 -12.02 -0.38 5.01
N SER A 290 -12.84 -1.03 5.84
CA SER A 290 -12.88 -2.49 5.86
C SER A 290 -14.21 -3.09 6.29
N ALA A 291 -14.49 -4.28 5.75
CA ALA A 291 -15.50 -5.21 6.22
C ALA A 291 -14.86 -6.55 6.64
N PHE A 292 -13.90 -6.48 7.57
CA PHE A 292 -13.14 -7.64 8.06
C PHE A 292 -14.06 -8.68 8.70
N THR A 293 -13.84 -9.96 8.36
CA THR A 293 -14.60 -11.08 8.97
C THR A 293 -14.31 -11.18 10.46
N LEU A 294 -15.29 -11.64 11.24
CA LEU A 294 -15.17 -11.74 12.70
C LEU A 294 -13.92 -12.51 13.16
N THR A 295 -13.69 -13.70 12.61
CA THR A 295 -12.57 -14.59 13.01
C THR A 295 -11.21 -13.99 12.69
N THR A 296 -11.04 -13.45 11.47
CA THR A 296 -9.75 -12.86 11.07
C THR A 296 -9.53 -11.50 11.72
N GLY A 297 -10.60 -10.75 11.98
CA GLY A 297 -10.54 -9.47 12.69
C GLY A 297 -10.04 -9.64 14.11
N MET A 298 -10.62 -10.57 14.87
CA MET A 298 -10.21 -10.90 16.25
C MET A 298 -8.70 -11.20 16.36
N ALA A 299 -8.11 -11.83 15.35
CA ALA A 299 -6.70 -12.24 15.39
C ALA A 299 -5.74 -11.22 14.79
N HIS A 300 -6.14 -10.51 13.72
CA HIS A 300 -5.20 -9.80 12.86
C HIS A 300 -5.44 -8.29 12.77
N TRP A 301 -6.64 -7.80 13.05
CA TRP A 301 -7.04 -6.42 12.74
C TRP A 301 -6.11 -5.38 13.39
N GLU A 302 -6.02 -5.39 14.72
CA GLU A 302 -5.18 -4.45 15.46
C GLU A 302 -3.69 -4.61 15.08
N SER A 303 -3.18 -5.85 15.11
CA SER A 303 -1.77 -6.14 14.86
C SER A 303 -1.30 -5.64 13.50
N LEU A 304 -2.09 -5.86 12.45
CA LEU A 304 -1.75 -5.39 11.11
C LEU A 304 -1.82 -3.87 11.01
N LEU A 305 -2.90 -3.24 11.50
CA LEU A 305 -3.03 -1.79 11.44
C LEU A 305 -1.90 -1.07 12.18
N ARG A 306 -1.55 -1.54 13.39
CA ARG A 306 -0.44 -0.99 14.17
C ARG A 306 0.90 -1.19 13.46
N SER A 307 1.11 -2.36 12.85
CA SER A 307 2.33 -2.63 12.08
C SER A 307 2.47 -1.63 10.93
N ARG A 308 1.39 -1.34 10.18
CA ARG A 308 1.40 -0.35 9.10
C ARG A 308 1.74 1.05 9.61
N ALA A 309 1.21 1.44 10.76
CA ALA A 309 1.50 2.74 11.35
C ALA A 309 2.98 2.86 11.73
N ILE A 310 3.53 1.85 12.41
CA ILE A 310 4.91 1.83 12.91
C ILE A 310 5.93 1.79 11.77
N GLU A 311 5.79 0.84 10.83
CA GLU A 311 6.81 0.60 9.80
C GLU A 311 6.89 1.73 8.76
N ASN A 312 5.79 2.48 8.60
CA ASN A 312 5.69 3.61 7.67
C ASN A 312 5.83 4.97 8.36
N GLN A 313 5.69 5.02 9.69
CA GLN A 313 5.64 6.25 10.47
C GLN A 313 4.57 7.21 9.93
N CYS A 314 3.35 6.66 9.78
CA CYS A 314 2.15 7.35 9.30
C CYS A 314 1.02 7.16 10.31
N TYR A 315 0.07 8.09 10.35
CA TYR A 315 -1.22 7.78 10.96
C TYR A 315 -1.91 6.68 10.16
N VAL A 316 -2.64 5.79 10.84
CA VAL A 316 -3.51 4.81 10.19
C VAL A 316 -4.95 5.05 10.61
N ILE A 317 -5.84 5.22 9.64
CA ILE A 317 -7.27 5.43 9.85
C ILE A 317 -8.04 4.28 9.21
N ALA A 318 -8.81 3.55 10.01
CA ALA A 318 -9.52 2.37 9.55
C ALA A 318 -10.98 2.40 10.01
N ALA A 319 -11.86 2.89 9.12
CA ALA A 319 -13.30 2.77 9.28
C ALA A 319 -13.73 1.31 9.06
N ALA A 320 -14.67 0.79 9.87
CA ALA A 320 -15.01 -0.63 9.83
C ALA A 320 -16.52 -0.89 9.76
N GLN A 321 -16.91 -1.95 9.08
CA GLN A 321 -18.20 -2.62 9.30
C GLN A 321 -18.15 -3.43 10.61
N THR A 322 -19.28 -3.56 11.29
CA THR A 322 -19.43 -4.34 12.53
C THR A 322 -20.73 -5.16 12.56
N GLY A 323 -20.70 -6.27 13.30
CA GLY A 323 -21.89 -7.03 13.64
C GLY A 323 -22.43 -7.87 12.49
N LYS A 324 -23.67 -8.35 12.64
CA LYS A 324 -24.32 -9.26 11.68
C LYS A 324 -25.11 -8.48 10.62
N HIS A 325 -24.70 -8.59 9.36
CA HIS A 325 -25.32 -7.91 8.22
C HIS A 325 -26.51 -8.68 7.66
N ASN A 326 -26.35 -10.00 7.53
CA ASN A 326 -27.36 -10.94 7.05
C ASN A 326 -27.08 -12.34 7.65
N ALA A 327 -27.75 -13.37 7.16
CA ALA A 327 -27.60 -14.74 7.70
C ALA A 327 -26.15 -15.26 7.65
N ASN A 328 -25.39 -14.86 6.61
CA ASN A 328 -24.11 -15.47 6.26
C ASN A 328 -22.90 -14.53 6.48
N ARG A 329 -23.11 -13.25 6.78
CA ARG A 329 -22.04 -12.25 6.90
C ARG A 329 -22.06 -11.53 8.24
N THR A 330 -20.96 -11.68 8.99
CA THR A 330 -20.68 -10.98 10.25
C THR A 330 -19.28 -10.39 10.20
N THR A 331 -19.14 -9.13 10.62
CA THR A 331 -17.88 -8.39 10.60
C THR A 331 -17.42 -7.99 12.01
N TYR A 332 -16.12 -7.73 12.14
CA TYR A 332 -15.46 -7.54 13.42
C TYR A 332 -15.75 -6.18 14.08
N GLY A 333 -15.80 -5.09 13.31
CA GLY A 333 -15.84 -3.73 13.85
C GLY A 333 -14.46 -3.23 14.27
N HIS A 334 -14.41 -2.59 15.44
CA HIS A 334 -13.21 -1.92 15.97
C HIS A 334 -12.62 -0.89 15.01
N ALA A 335 -13.47 -0.03 14.44
CA ALA A 335 -12.99 1.12 13.68
C ALA A 335 -12.09 2.00 14.56
N MET A 336 -10.91 2.39 14.07
CA MET A 336 -9.89 3.01 14.92
C MET A 336 -8.95 3.96 14.19
N VAL A 337 -8.23 4.76 14.99
CA VAL A 337 -7.13 5.62 14.56
C VAL A 337 -5.88 5.26 15.35
N ILE A 338 -4.76 5.12 14.64
CA ILE A 338 -3.46 4.78 15.21
C ILE A 338 -2.46 5.87 14.84
N ASP A 339 -1.66 6.29 15.80
CA ASP A 339 -0.61 7.30 15.58
C ASP A 339 0.65 6.71 14.91
N PRO A 340 1.59 7.55 14.44
CA PRO A 340 2.84 7.10 13.81
C PRO A 340 3.76 6.27 14.69
N TRP A 341 3.50 6.18 16.00
CA TRP A 341 4.25 5.35 16.95
C TRP A 341 3.56 4.00 17.23
N GLY A 342 2.37 3.79 16.66
CA GLY A 342 1.58 2.58 16.83
C GLY A 342 0.65 2.58 18.04
N CYS A 343 0.39 3.74 18.65
CA CYS A 343 -0.60 3.90 19.72
C CYS A 343 -2.00 4.05 19.13
N ILE A 344 -2.98 3.29 19.64
CA ILE A 344 -4.39 3.46 19.28
C ILE A 344 -4.90 4.70 20.02
N ILE A 345 -5.16 5.77 19.29
CA ILE A 345 -5.59 7.06 19.85
C ILE A 345 -7.11 7.26 19.81
N ALA A 346 -7.82 6.46 19.03
CA ALA A 346 -9.28 6.39 19.03
C ALA A 346 -9.76 5.01 18.58
N CYS A 347 -10.82 4.49 19.19
CA CYS A 347 -11.48 3.25 18.78
C CYS A 347 -12.99 3.38 19.03
N CYS A 348 -13.80 2.90 18.09
CA CYS A 348 -15.23 2.77 18.28
C CYS A 348 -15.53 1.68 19.32
N SER A 349 -16.60 1.89 20.09
CA SER A 349 -17.23 0.81 20.87
C SER A 349 -17.95 -0.17 19.94
N ASP A 350 -18.42 -1.30 20.49
CA ASP A 350 -19.20 -2.26 19.73
C ASP A 350 -20.50 -1.66 19.17
N GLY A 351 -20.86 -2.03 17.95
CA GLY A 351 -22.07 -1.56 17.26
C GLY A 351 -21.88 -0.30 16.41
N VAL A 352 -22.97 0.20 15.84
CA VAL A 352 -22.93 1.37 14.93
C VAL A 352 -22.55 2.62 15.72
N GLY A 353 -21.54 3.35 15.26
CA GLY A 353 -21.01 4.49 16.00
C GLY A 353 -19.96 5.29 15.24
N ILE A 354 -19.38 6.26 15.95
CA ILE A 354 -18.34 7.15 15.45
C ILE A 354 -17.35 7.43 16.58
N THR A 355 -16.08 7.59 16.23
CA THR A 355 -15.02 8.02 17.15
C THR A 355 -14.21 9.15 16.53
N PHE A 356 -13.51 9.91 17.37
CA PHE A 356 -12.79 11.12 16.97
C PHE A 356 -11.33 11.02 17.35
N ALA A 357 -10.45 11.56 16.51
CA ALA A 357 -9.02 11.65 16.80
C ALA A 357 -8.45 12.96 16.28
N ASP A 358 -7.41 13.43 16.94
CA ASP A 358 -6.64 14.60 16.52
C ASP A 358 -5.38 14.17 15.76
N ILE A 359 -5.26 14.61 14.52
CA ILE A 359 -4.09 14.36 13.66
C ILE A 359 -3.08 15.49 13.85
N ASN A 360 -1.85 15.16 14.23
CA ASN A 360 -0.75 16.11 14.41
C ASN A 360 0.43 15.74 13.50
N LEU A 361 0.54 16.42 12.36
CA LEU A 361 1.61 16.20 11.39
C LEU A 361 2.98 16.68 11.88
N GLU A 362 3.05 17.56 12.87
CA GLU A 362 4.32 17.92 13.51
C GLU A 362 4.85 16.78 14.38
N TYR A 363 3.98 16.11 15.14
CA TYR A 363 4.34 14.91 15.91
C TYR A 363 4.84 13.79 14.99
N MET A 364 4.14 13.54 13.88
CA MET A 364 4.58 12.56 12.88
C MET A 364 5.97 12.87 12.31
N ARG A 365 6.26 14.15 11.99
CA ARG A 365 7.60 14.58 11.56
C ARG A 365 8.66 14.39 12.65
N LYS A 366 8.33 14.63 13.94
CA LYS A 366 9.22 14.35 15.08
C LYS A 366 9.53 12.85 15.19
N VAL A 367 8.55 11.97 15.02
CA VAL A 367 8.75 10.51 15.01
C VAL A 367 9.71 10.10 13.89
N ARG A 368 9.51 10.61 12.67
CA ARG A 368 10.41 10.34 11.53
C ARG A 368 11.84 10.83 11.76
N THR A 369 11.99 11.99 12.39
CA THR A 369 13.31 12.57 12.72
C THR A 369 14.01 11.78 13.83
N ALA A 370 13.28 11.38 14.87
CA ALA A 370 13.83 10.64 16.00
C ALA A 370 14.21 9.20 15.63
N MET A 371 13.54 8.61 14.64
CA MET A 371 13.81 7.26 14.15
C MET A 371 13.76 7.24 12.62
N PRO A 372 14.84 7.60 11.91
CA PRO A 372 14.84 7.75 10.46
C PRO A 372 14.91 6.40 9.73
N VAL A 373 13.92 5.52 9.95
CA VAL A 373 13.90 4.14 9.40
C VAL A 373 13.96 4.11 7.88
N TRP A 374 13.46 5.16 7.21
CA TRP A 374 13.49 5.30 5.76
C TRP A 374 14.90 5.52 5.20
N GLU A 375 15.79 6.15 5.96
CA GLU A 375 17.21 6.34 5.61
C GLU A 375 18.03 5.07 5.85
N HIS A 376 17.57 4.20 6.74
CA HIS A 376 18.25 2.94 7.08
C HIS A 376 17.90 1.78 6.15
N ARG A 377 17.00 1.99 5.17
CA ARG A 377 16.61 0.94 4.23
C ARG A 377 17.78 0.57 3.31
N ARG A 378 18.09 -0.72 3.25
CA ARG A 378 19.13 -1.33 2.41
C ARG A 378 18.53 -1.81 1.07
N SER A 379 18.03 -0.87 0.26
CA SER A 379 17.38 -1.18 -1.03
C SER A 379 18.25 -1.98 -1.99
N GLU A 380 19.57 -1.99 -1.80
CA GLU A 380 20.48 -2.79 -2.58
C GLU A 380 20.42 -4.29 -2.29
N LEU A 381 19.86 -4.69 -1.14
CA LEU A 381 19.72 -6.10 -0.76
C LEU A 381 18.39 -6.71 -1.17
N TYR A 382 17.32 -5.92 -1.20
CA TYR A 382 15.94 -6.40 -1.41
C TYR A 382 15.16 -5.60 -2.47
N GLY A 383 15.84 -4.75 -3.22
CA GLY A 383 15.23 -3.92 -4.25
C GLY A 383 14.56 -2.65 -3.70
N ASN A 384 14.19 -1.76 -4.62
CA ASN A 384 13.49 -0.54 -4.28
C ASN A 384 11.98 -0.73 -4.34
N ILE A 385 11.27 -0.27 -3.31
CA ILE A 385 9.82 -0.13 -3.39
C ILE A 385 9.48 0.94 -4.43
N ILE A 386 8.61 0.59 -5.39
CA ILE A 386 8.11 1.52 -6.40
C ILE A 386 7.00 2.35 -5.73
N PRO A 387 7.10 3.69 -5.71
CA PRO A 387 6.06 4.54 -5.12
C PRO A 387 4.79 4.51 -5.99
N ALA A 388 3.62 4.70 -5.36
CA ALA A 388 2.37 4.84 -6.09
C ALA A 388 2.45 5.97 -7.13
N LYS A 389 1.84 5.78 -8.32
CA LYS A 389 2.01 6.68 -9.47
C LYS A 389 1.68 8.11 -9.09
N SER A 390 2.63 9.04 -9.28
CA SER A 390 2.31 10.45 -9.49
C SER A 390 1.65 10.56 -10.87
N SER A 391 0.49 11.21 -10.96
CA SER A 391 -0.05 11.63 -12.25
C SER A 391 1.08 12.27 -13.08
N PRO A 392 1.12 12.07 -14.40
CA PRO A 392 2.08 12.80 -15.22
C PRO A 392 1.77 14.29 -15.08
N ASP A 393 2.66 15.04 -14.43
CA ASP A 393 2.65 16.49 -14.47
C ASP A 393 2.55 16.91 -15.95
N SER A 394 1.44 17.55 -16.31
CA SER A 394 1.14 17.99 -17.68
C SER A 394 2.03 19.14 -18.15
N ASN A 395 2.95 19.61 -17.30
CA ASN A 395 3.89 20.71 -17.58
C ASN A 395 5.36 20.29 -17.49
N THR A 396 5.69 18.99 -17.42
CA THR A 396 7.09 18.57 -17.39
C THR A 396 7.73 18.75 -18.77
N ILE A 397 8.75 19.60 -18.84
CA ILE A 397 9.66 19.68 -19.98
C ILE A 397 10.59 18.45 -19.92
N TYR A 398 10.54 17.59 -20.93
CA TYR A 398 11.42 16.41 -21.02
C TYR A 398 12.64 16.75 -21.87
N MET A 399 13.82 16.55 -21.29
CA MET A 399 15.09 16.81 -21.95
C MET A 399 15.74 15.50 -22.37
N PHE A 400 16.20 15.43 -23.62
CA PHE A 400 17.11 14.40 -24.12
C PHE A 400 18.50 15.02 -24.32
N ALA A 401 19.32 15.02 -23.26
CA ALA A 401 20.47 15.90 -23.13
C ALA A 401 20.08 17.39 -23.22
N ASP A 402 20.52 18.09 -24.25
CA ASP A 402 20.20 19.49 -24.56
C ASP A 402 18.97 19.64 -25.47
N ILE A 403 18.36 18.54 -25.91
CA ILE A 403 17.22 18.54 -26.80
C ILE A 403 15.92 18.51 -26.00
N GLN A 404 15.07 19.51 -26.15
CA GLN A 404 13.70 19.46 -25.61
C GLN A 404 12.84 18.51 -26.46
N LEU A 405 12.33 17.43 -25.85
CA LEU A 405 11.44 16.50 -26.51
C LEU A 405 10.02 17.09 -26.60
N ASN A 406 9.40 16.95 -27.78
CA ASN A 406 7.97 17.19 -27.92
C ASN A 406 7.20 16.10 -27.15
N PRO A 407 6.32 16.45 -26.19
CA PRO A 407 5.53 15.47 -25.44
C PRO A 407 4.70 14.53 -26.32
N GLY A 408 4.32 14.97 -27.53
CA GLY A 408 3.61 14.14 -28.51
C GLY A 408 4.38 12.89 -28.94
N TYR A 409 5.72 12.95 -28.93
CA TYR A 409 6.61 11.84 -29.34
C TYR A 409 6.85 10.80 -28.24
N ILE A 410 6.49 11.12 -27.00
CA ILE A 410 6.59 10.22 -25.86
C ILE A 410 5.34 9.34 -25.85
N PHE A 411 5.51 8.03 -25.97
CA PHE A 411 4.40 7.07 -26.01
C PHE A 411 4.25 6.26 -24.70
N TYR A 412 5.28 6.22 -23.86
CA TYR A 412 5.22 5.58 -22.56
C TYR A 412 6.13 6.29 -21.54
N LYS A 413 5.70 6.33 -20.29
CA LYS A 413 6.41 7.01 -19.19
C LYS A 413 6.24 6.23 -17.89
N THR A 414 7.33 6.12 -17.14
CA THR A 414 7.35 5.66 -15.75
C THR A 414 7.71 6.84 -14.83
N LYS A 415 7.97 6.56 -13.55
CA LYS A 415 8.44 7.60 -12.63
C LYS A 415 9.82 8.12 -12.99
N TYR A 416 10.70 7.26 -13.50
CA TYR A 416 12.11 7.59 -13.71
C TYR A 416 12.56 7.51 -15.17
N SER A 417 11.73 7.00 -16.08
CA SER A 417 12.08 6.77 -17.48
C SER A 417 10.98 7.21 -18.44
N ILE A 418 11.36 7.52 -19.66
CA ILE A 418 10.44 7.79 -20.77
C ILE A 418 10.84 6.96 -21.99
N ALA A 419 9.85 6.56 -22.78
CA ALA A 419 10.03 5.92 -24.07
C ALA A 419 9.42 6.79 -25.17
N PHE A 420 10.20 7.04 -26.22
CA PHE A 420 9.83 7.95 -27.29
C PHE A 420 10.31 7.45 -28.65
N VAL A 421 9.64 7.92 -29.71
CA VAL A 421 9.94 7.55 -31.09
C VAL A 421 11.26 8.16 -31.55
N ASN A 422 12.05 7.42 -32.35
CA ASN A 422 13.37 7.87 -32.77
C ASN A 422 13.32 8.73 -34.05
N LYS A 423 14.03 9.85 -34.13
CA LYS A 423 14.05 10.66 -35.37
C LYS A 423 14.70 9.95 -36.55
N LYS A 424 15.65 9.04 -36.30
CA LYS A 424 16.34 8.23 -37.31
C LYS A 424 16.28 6.74 -36.99
N CYS A 425 15.38 6.03 -37.65
CA CYS A 425 15.21 4.60 -37.39
C CYS A 425 16.25 3.75 -38.14
N VAL A 426 16.90 2.82 -37.44
CA VAL A 426 17.80 1.82 -38.04
C VAL A 426 16.99 0.68 -38.66
N VAL A 427 15.86 0.35 -38.03
CA VAL A 427 14.79 -0.53 -38.53
C VAL A 427 13.42 0.09 -38.19
N PRO A 428 12.33 -0.23 -38.92
CA PRO A 428 11.00 0.21 -38.54
C PRO A 428 10.65 -0.18 -37.10
N GLY A 429 10.18 0.77 -36.29
CA GLY A 429 9.92 0.55 -34.86
C GLY A 429 11.10 0.69 -33.92
N HIS A 430 12.25 1.17 -34.43
CA HIS A 430 13.36 1.60 -33.59
C HIS A 430 12.93 2.75 -32.66
N VAL A 431 12.83 2.47 -31.37
CA VAL A 431 12.47 3.44 -30.32
C VAL A 431 13.57 3.55 -29.27
N LEU A 432 13.51 4.62 -28.48
CA LEU A 432 14.49 4.92 -27.43
C LEU A 432 13.82 4.92 -26.06
N VAL A 433 14.54 4.43 -25.05
CA VAL A 433 14.16 4.54 -23.62
C VAL A 433 15.29 5.25 -22.86
N THR A 434 14.98 6.31 -22.11
CA THR A 434 15.97 7.13 -21.38
C THR A 434 15.47 7.42 -19.96
N PRO A 435 16.35 7.59 -18.95
CA PRO A 435 15.91 8.14 -17.68
C PRO A 435 15.48 9.61 -17.84
N ILE A 436 14.52 10.05 -17.02
CA ILE A 436 14.04 11.45 -17.00
C ILE A 436 15.11 12.39 -16.45
N ARG A 437 15.86 11.95 -15.44
CA ARG A 437 17.03 12.69 -14.95
C ARG A 437 18.16 12.52 -15.97
N ILE A 438 18.78 13.63 -16.36
CA ILE A 438 19.93 13.61 -17.26
C ILE A 438 21.09 12.88 -16.58
N ALA A 439 21.36 11.67 -17.02
CA ALA A 439 22.52 10.85 -16.69
C ALA A 439 23.29 10.59 -17.98
N LYS A 440 24.58 10.92 -18.04
CA LYS A 440 25.38 10.77 -19.28
C LYS A 440 25.72 9.31 -19.53
N ARG A 441 26.04 8.59 -18.45
CA ARG A 441 26.50 7.21 -18.46
C ARG A 441 25.61 6.32 -17.60
N LEU A 442 25.64 5.01 -17.82
CA LEU A 442 24.91 4.04 -17.00
C LEU A 442 25.37 4.09 -15.52
N GLN A 443 26.67 4.28 -15.31
CA GLN A 443 27.26 4.43 -13.96
C GLN A 443 26.80 5.69 -13.21
N ASP A 444 26.24 6.69 -13.90
CA ASP A 444 25.77 7.92 -13.28
C ASP A 444 24.35 7.77 -12.70
N MET A 445 23.69 6.62 -12.92
CA MET A 445 22.33 6.34 -12.48
C MET A 445 22.27 5.84 -11.04
N HIS A 446 21.20 6.22 -10.34
CA HIS A 446 20.86 5.61 -9.06
C HIS A 446 20.23 4.23 -9.28
N GLN A 447 20.39 3.33 -8.31
CA GLN A 447 19.91 1.94 -8.42
C GLN A 447 18.41 1.84 -8.75
N HIS A 448 17.58 2.75 -8.22
CA HIS A 448 16.14 2.76 -8.51
C HIS A 448 15.85 3.19 -9.95
N GLU A 449 16.65 4.09 -10.52
CA GLU A 449 16.53 4.49 -11.92
C GLU A 449 16.99 3.36 -12.84
N VAL A 450 18.06 2.63 -12.49
CA VAL A 450 18.52 1.46 -13.25
C VAL A 450 17.42 0.39 -13.29
N ALA A 451 16.83 0.06 -12.13
CA ALA A 451 15.74 -0.90 -12.06
C ALA A 451 14.53 -0.44 -12.91
N ASP A 452 14.10 0.80 -12.76
CA ASP A 452 12.99 1.37 -13.53
C ASP A 452 13.28 1.39 -15.03
N LEU A 453 14.50 1.76 -15.46
CA LEU A 453 14.91 1.80 -16.85
C LEU A 453 14.78 0.44 -17.52
N PHE A 454 15.31 -0.62 -16.90
CA PHE A 454 15.25 -1.96 -17.51
C PHE A 454 13.85 -2.60 -17.42
N MET A 455 13.05 -2.27 -16.40
CA MET A 455 11.63 -2.65 -16.38
C MET A 455 10.83 -1.92 -17.47
N CYS A 456 11.15 -0.65 -17.71
CA CYS A 456 10.59 0.13 -18.82
C CYS A 456 10.99 -0.47 -20.17
N VAL A 457 12.27 -0.80 -20.37
CA VAL A 457 12.78 -1.47 -21.57
C VAL A 457 12.06 -2.80 -21.81
N GLN A 458 11.91 -3.65 -20.78
CA GLN A 458 11.18 -4.91 -20.90
C GLN A 458 9.72 -4.70 -21.34
N THR A 459 9.04 -3.72 -20.73
CA THR A 459 7.65 -3.38 -21.06
C THR A 459 7.54 -2.88 -22.50
N VAL A 460 8.40 -1.94 -22.88
CA VAL A 460 8.42 -1.35 -24.22
C VAL A 460 8.78 -2.40 -25.27
N GLN A 461 9.78 -3.24 -25.04
CA GLN A 461 10.15 -4.34 -25.94
C GLN A 461 8.93 -5.20 -26.27
N LYS A 462 8.22 -5.71 -25.24
CA LYS A 462 7.05 -6.56 -25.43
C LYS A 462 5.98 -5.87 -26.28
N LYS A 463 5.69 -4.59 -25.99
CA LYS A 463 4.67 -3.82 -26.71
C LYS A 463 5.06 -3.45 -28.12
N ILE A 464 6.34 -3.18 -28.38
CA ILE A 464 6.86 -2.94 -29.72
C ILE A 464 6.82 -4.24 -30.54
N GLU A 465 7.16 -5.39 -29.97
CA GLU A 465 7.04 -6.68 -30.65
C GLU A 465 5.59 -6.98 -31.06
N GLU A 466 4.63 -6.75 -30.17
CA GLU A 466 3.19 -6.81 -30.46
C GLU A 466 2.80 -5.83 -31.58
N ALA A 467 3.23 -4.57 -31.50
CA ALA A 467 2.85 -3.50 -32.42
C ALA A 467 3.43 -3.62 -33.84
N TYR A 468 4.55 -4.33 -34.01
CA TYR A 468 5.17 -4.56 -35.33
C TYR A 468 5.05 -6.01 -35.81
N SER A 469 4.32 -6.85 -35.06
CA SER A 469 4.10 -8.26 -35.34
C SER A 469 5.42 -9.02 -35.56
N VAL A 470 6.34 -8.86 -34.60
CA VAL A 470 7.61 -9.58 -34.55
C VAL A 470 7.74 -10.34 -33.23
N SER A 471 8.71 -11.24 -33.14
CA SER A 471 8.96 -12.07 -31.95
C SER A 471 10.36 -11.88 -31.37
N SER A 472 11.09 -10.86 -31.82
CA SER A 472 12.48 -10.64 -31.43
C SER A 472 12.84 -9.16 -31.52
N SER A 473 13.73 -8.73 -30.62
CA SER A 473 14.28 -7.39 -30.60
C SER A 473 15.76 -7.41 -30.28
N SER A 474 16.52 -6.44 -30.78
CA SER A 474 17.86 -6.11 -30.28
C SER A 474 17.77 -4.97 -29.28
N ILE A 475 18.38 -5.15 -28.12
CA ILE A 475 18.48 -4.14 -27.06
C ILE A 475 19.93 -3.69 -27.00
N VAL A 476 20.19 -2.42 -27.28
CA VAL A 476 21.56 -1.90 -27.41
C VAL A 476 21.72 -0.64 -26.56
N ILE A 477 22.84 -0.54 -25.85
CA ILE A 477 23.23 0.65 -25.09
C ILE A 477 24.64 1.03 -25.53
N GLN A 478 24.80 2.25 -26.02
CA GLN A 478 26.10 2.84 -26.32
C GLN A 478 26.48 3.74 -25.14
N ASP A 479 27.20 3.17 -24.16
CA ASP A 479 27.59 3.87 -22.93
C ASP A 479 28.98 4.49 -23.05
N GLY A 480 29.05 5.75 -23.48
CA GLY A 480 30.28 6.52 -23.67
C GLY A 480 30.65 6.76 -25.15
N PRO A 481 31.48 7.79 -25.43
CA PRO A 481 31.84 8.18 -26.80
C PRO A 481 32.48 7.05 -27.61
N GLU A 482 33.37 6.27 -26.99
CA GLU A 482 34.07 5.15 -27.64
C GLU A 482 33.14 3.97 -27.95
N ALA A 483 32.03 3.84 -27.22
CA ALA A 483 30.97 2.89 -27.51
C ALA A 483 30.01 3.38 -28.63
N GLY A 484 30.24 4.58 -29.16
CA GLY A 484 29.43 5.20 -30.21
C GLY A 484 28.27 6.04 -29.72
N GLN A 485 28.24 6.45 -28.44
CA GLN A 485 27.21 7.32 -27.89
C GLN A 485 27.23 8.69 -28.58
N THR A 486 26.12 9.08 -29.19
CA THR A 486 26.01 10.33 -29.97
C THR A 486 25.41 11.47 -29.16
N VAL A 487 24.44 11.17 -28.30
CA VAL A 487 23.80 12.13 -27.39
C VAL A 487 24.31 11.88 -25.97
N PRO A 488 24.83 12.89 -25.24
CA PRO A 488 25.40 12.73 -23.90
C PRO A 488 24.31 12.60 -22.81
N HIS A 489 23.43 11.63 -23.02
CA HIS A 489 22.42 11.17 -22.09
C HIS A 489 22.17 9.69 -22.38
N LEU A 490 22.21 8.84 -21.37
CA LEU A 490 22.02 7.40 -21.51
C LEU A 490 20.68 7.10 -22.18
N HIS A 491 20.68 6.32 -23.25
CA HIS A 491 19.47 5.83 -23.88
C HIS A 491 19.67 4.37 -24.33
N VAL A 492 18.60 3.61 -24.24
CA VAL A 492 18.51 2.23 -24.69
C VAL A 492 17.80 2.19 -26.02
N HIS A 493 18.45 1.64 -27.02
CA HIS A 493 17.85 1.36 -28.32
C HIS A 493 17.07 0.05 -28.24
N ILE A 494 15.80 0.10 -28.64
CA ILE A 494 14.96 -1.09 -28.81
C ILE A 494 14.66 -1.21 -30.31
N LEU A 495 15.23 -2.24 -30.93
CA LEU A 495 15.11 -2.49 -32.37
C LEU A 495 14.33 -3.79 -32.62
N PRO A 496 13.02 -3.74 -32.95
CA PRO A 496 12.29 -4.94 -33.33
C PRO A 496 12.89 -5.55 -34.60
N ARG A 497 13.15 -6.85 -34.59
CA ARG A 497 13.92 -7.55 -35.63
C ARG A 497 13.02 -8.42 -36.50
N LYS A 498 13.37 -8.52 -37.79
CA LYS A 498 12.76 -9.45 -38.74
C LYS A 498 13.86 -10.24 -39.44
N SER A 499 13.57 -11.48 -39.82
CA SER A 499 14.52 -12.24 -40.63
C SER A 499 14.84 -11.48 -41.93
N GLY A 500 16.12 -11.27 -42.20
CA GLY A 500 16.60 -10.55 -43.39
C GLY A 500 16.58 -9.02 -43.29
N ASP A 501 16.36 -8.43 -42.12
CA ASP A 501 16.47 -6.98 -41.93
C ASP A 501 17.90 -6.43 -42.15
N PHE A 502 18.92 -7.28 -41.98
CA PHE A 502 20.30 -7.03 -42.39
C PHE A 502 20.92 -8.21 -43.14
N LYS A 503 21.98 -7.94 -43.93
CA LYS A 503 22.76 -8.98 -44.62
C LYS A 503 23.49 -9.89 -43.62
N LYS A 504 24.06 -9.31 -42.57
CA LYS A 504 24.59 -10.02 -41.40
C LYS A 504 23.92 -9.46 -40.15
N ASN A 505 23.58 -10.32 -39.20
CA ASN A 505 22.90 -9.89 -37.97
C ASN A 505 23.67 -8.80 -37.20
N ASP A 506 25.00 -8.88 -37.18
CA ASP A 506 25.87 -7.92 -36.49
C ASP A 506 26.04 -6.59 -37.24
N ASP A 507 25.51 -6.45 -38.46
CA ASP A 507 25.51 -5.17 -39.18
C ASP A 507 24.73 -4.09 -38.42
N VAL A 508 23.87 -4.49 -37.47
CA VAL A 508 23.15 -3.59 -36.55
C VAL A 508 24.09 -2.62 -35.83
N TYR A 509 25.28 -3.06 -35.39
CA TYR A 509 26.25 -2.20 -34.72
C TYR A 509 26.88 -1.19 -35.66
N THR A 510 27.18 -1.63 -36.89
CA THR A 510 27.69 -0.73 -37.95
C THR A 510 26.64 0.33 -38.30
N LYS A 511 25.36 -0.05 -38.33
CA LYS A 511 24.25 0.86 -38.60
C LYS A 511 24.03 1.84 -37.45
N LEU A 512 24.02 1.37 -36.20
CA LEU A 512 23.92 2.25 -35.03
C LEU A 512 25.10 3.24 -34.95
N GLN A 513 26.32 2.82 -35.26
CA GLN A 513 27.49 3.71 -35.29
C GLN A 513 27.39 4.83 -36.34
N LYS A 514 26.64 4.59 -37.43
CA LYS A 514 26.54 5.49 -38.57
C LYS A 514 25.25 6.29 -38.64
N HIS A 515 24.15 5.82 -38.04
CA HIS A 515 22.82 6.36 -38.33
C HIS A 515 22.64 7.84 -37.96
N ASP A 516 23.32 8.29 -36.91
CA ASP A 516 23.28 9.69 -36.48
C ASP A 516 24.27 10.59 -37.23
N LYS A 517 25.23 10.00 -37.97
CA LYS A 517 26.25 10.75 -38.72
C LYS A 517 25.70 11.31 -40.04
N PRO A 518 26.22 12.45 -40.53
CA PRO A 518 25.70 13.12 -41.72
C PRO A 518 25.89 12.35 -43.04
N ASP A 519 26.78 11.36 -43.09
CA ASP A 519 27.22 10.71 -44.33
C ASP A 519 26.36 9.51 -44.80
N GLU A 520 25.31 9.10 -44.06
CA GLU A 520 24.42 8.00 -44.48
C GLU A 520 23.08 8.49 -45.04
N LYS A 521 22.60 7.81 -46.10
CA LYS A 521 21.28 8.00 -46.73
C LYS A 521 20.11 7.47 -45.86
N ILE A 522 20.16 7.62 -44.54
CA ILE A 522 19.02 7.31 -43.68
C ILE A 522 18.10 8.52 -43.67
N GLN A 523 16.86 8.30 -44.14
CA GLN A 523 15.86 9.36 -44.27
C GLN A 523 15.44 9.87 -42.90
N TRP A 524 15.55 11.18 -42.69
CA TRP A 524 14.98 11.84 -41.52
C TRP A 524 13.46 11.71 -41.59
N ARG A 525 12.84 11.26 -40.49
CA ARG A 525 11.38 11.19 -40.40
C ARG A 525 10.78 12.58 -40.25
N SER A 526 9.62 12.80 -40.85
CA SER A 526 8.88 14.05 -40.65
C SER A 526 8.33 14.10 -39.22
N PRO A 527 8.10 15.31 -38.66
CA PRO A 527 7.36 15.47 -37.40
C PRO A 527 6.01 14.73 -37.38
N GLU A 528 5.34 14.67 -38.53
CA GLU A 528 4.06 14.00 -38.73
C GLU A 528 4.19 12.49 -38.58
N ASP A 529 5.18 11.87 -39.25
CA ASP A 529 5.45 10.43 -39.16
C ASP A 529 5.77 10.01 -37.71
N MET A 530 6.55 10.84 -37.01
CA MET A 530 6.90 10.60 -35.60
C MET A 530 5.66 10.68 -34.71
N LEU A 531 4.77 11.65 -34.94
CA LEU A 531 3.55 11.80 -34.16
C LEU A 531 2.57 10.66 -34.42
N GLU A 532 2.42 10.24 -35.68
CA GLU A 532 1.57 9.11 -36.07
C GLU A 532 2.06 7.81 -35.40
N GLU A 533 3.36 7.51 -35.47
CA GLU A 533 3.92 6.34 -34.82
C GLU A 533 3.74 6.39 -33.30
N ALA A 534 4.00 7.53 -32.66
CA ALA A 534 3.84 7.68 -31.22
C ALA A 534 2.38 7.46 -30.79
N ASN A 535 1.41 8.01 -31.54
CA ASN A 535 -0.01 7.83 -31.26
C ASN A 535 -0.47 6.38 -31.45
N ARG A 536 0.04 5.71 -32.51
CA ARG A 536 -0.20 4.29 -32.72
C ARG A 536 0.35 3.45 -31.58
N LEU A 537 1.55 3.76 -31.09
CA LEU A 537 2.19 3.04 -29.99
C LEU A 537 1.48 3.25 -28.65
N LYS A 538 0.97 4.47 -28.36
CA LYS A 538 0.19 4.75 -27.14
C LYS A 538 -0.98 3.80 -26.95
N ALA A 539 -1.59 3.28 -28.02
CA ALA A 539 -2.72 2.35 -27.94
C ALA A 539 -2.34 0.96 -27.38
N TYR A 540 -1.05 0.63 -27.29
CA TYR A 540 -0.56 -0.66 -26.77
C TYR A 540 -0.20 -0.64 -25.28
N PHE A 541 -0.19 0.54 -24.65
CA PHE A 541 0.13 0.76 -23.24
C PHE A 541 -1.12 1.25 -22.50
#